data_AF-A0A9P1IXK1-F1
#
_entry.id   AF-A0A9P1IXK1-F1
#
_cell.length_a   1.000
_cell.length_b   1.000
_cell.length_c   1.000
_cell.angle_alpha   90.00
_cell.angle_beta   90.00
_cell.angle_gamma   90.00
#
_symmetry.space_group_name_H-M   'P 1'
#
loop_
_entity.id
_entity.type
_entity.pdbx_description
1 polymer ?
#
loop_
_entity_poly.entity_id
_entity_poly.type
_entity_poly.pdbx_seq_one_letter_code
_entity_poly.pdbx_strand_id
1 'polypeptide(L)'
;MSLMALRDLQSIGFILIEFPLYRIMNYITSYCEFMINLFEKPSYGLTPFYYFRIFFQFLKIISTVTLCANRFTSVFKPTKHTQGWKIYLCHVVISEILISALFSTPILTGPSFIYIHQNQAQLNYIHTIPYFRITSFRIFLMVSSLFFIILSLFITLSKISKLSANMRKLEISMIMSTIFLSLGFVFQLILSILVVTVPEDFTLAHPDIFWWFLIANQLACDYYMISGPIVLIIFNRNIRESIFRCCSKPRKPSRAQVNTLTG
;
A
#
# COMPACT_ATOMS: atom_id res chain seq x y z
N MET A 1 5.50 -18.33 1.61
CA MET A 1 5.47 -16.90 1.24
C MET A 1 5.22 -16.09 2.51
N SER A 2 6.05 -15.11 2.86
CA SER A 2 5.79 -14.26 4.03
C SER A 2 4.73 -13.21 3.69
N LEU A 3 3.84 -12.87 4.63
CA LEU A 3 2.82 -11.81 4.45
C LEU A 3 3.44 -10.47 4.00
N MET A 4 4.70 -10.24 4.37
CA MET A 4 5.48 -9.08 3.97
C MET A 4 5.76 -9.07 2.44
N ALA A 5 6.14 -10.22 1.88
CA ALA A 5 6.40 -10.36 0.44
C ALA A 5 5.11 -10.18 -0.39
N LEU A 6 3.97 -10.65 0.12
CA LEU A 6 2.67 -10.44 -0.53
C LEU A 6 2.35 -8.94 -0.63
N ARG A 7 2.53 -8.18 0.47
CA ARG A 7 2.31 -6.73 0.49
C ARG A 7 3.22 -5.97 -0.48
N ASP A 8 4.46 -6.41 -0.61
CA ASP A 8 5.40 -5.75 -1.53
C ASP A 8 5.05 -6.09 -3.00
N LEU A 9 4.62 -7.31 -3.29
CA LEU A 9 4.09 -7.69 -4.61
C LEU A 9 2.85 -6.85 -4.98
N GLN A 10 1.96 -6.58 -4.03
CA GLN A 10 0.81 -5.70 -4.24
C GLN A 10 1.24 -4.26 -4.58
N SER A 11 2.31 -3.79 -3.94
CA SER A 11 2.85 -2.45 -4.18
C SER A 11 3.43 -2.34 -5.59
N ILE A 12 4.12 -3.39 -6.04
CA ILE A 12 4.62 -3.51 -7.42
C ILE A 12 3.45 -3.57 -8.42
N GLY A 13 2.44 -4.40 -8.15
CA GLY A 13 1.24 -4.49 -8.98
C GLY A 13 0.53 -3.14 -9.13
N PHE A 14 0.38 -2.39 -8.05
CA PHE A 14 -0.17 -1.03 -8.09
C PHE A 14 0.66 -0.09 -8.98
N ILE A 15 1.99 -0.09 -8.83
CA ILE A 15 2.87 0.75 -9.66
C ILE A 15 2.73 0.39 -11.15
N LEU A 16 2.66 -0.89 -11.49
CA LEU A 16 2.51 -1.34 -12.88
C LEU A 16 1.20 -0.87 -13.52
N ILE A 17 0.13 -0.71 -12.74
CA ILE A 17 -1.16 -0.22 -13.23
C ILE A 17 -1.21 1.31 -13.26
N GLU A 18 -0.68 1.99 -12.25
CA GLU A 18 -0.69 3.45 -12.19
C GLU A 18 0.28 4.10 -13.18
N PHE A 19 1.44 3.50 -13.44
CA PHE A 19 2.48 4.10 -14.26
C PHE A 19 2.00 4.43 -15.69
N PRO A 20 1.48 3.49 -16.49
CA PRO A 20 1.15 3.74 -17.89
C PRO A 20 -0.03 4.69 -18.11
N LEU A 21 -0.94 4.79 -17.14
CA LEU A 21 -2.16 5.59 -17.29
C LEU A 21 -2.13 6.88 -16.48
N TYR A 22 -1.80 6.82 -15.20
CA TYR A 22 -1.92 7.98 -14.32
C TYR A 22 -0.66 8.84 -14.32
N ARG A 23 0.54 8.22 -14.39
CA ARG A 23 1.81 8.96 -14.38
C ARG A 23 2.12 9.60 -15.72
N ILE A 24 2.00 8.84 -16.79
CA ILE A 24 2.28 9.37 -18.14
C ILE A 24 1.34 10.54 -18.43
N MET A 25 0.05 10.46 -18.06
CA MET A 25 -0.89 11.57 -18.23
C MET A 25 -0.55 12.82 -17.40
N ASN A 26 -0.06 12.66 -16.17
CA ASN A 26 0.28 13.81 -15.31
C ASN A 26 1.62 14.49 -15.66
N TYR A 27 2.55 13.77 -16.31
CA TYR A 27 3.87 14.30 -16.65
C TYR A 27 4.03 14.71 -18.12
N ILE A 28 3.24 14.12 -19.04
CA ILE A 28 3.33 14.39 -20.49
C ILE A 28 2.00 15.00 -20.96
N THR A 29 1.98 16.32 -21.11
CA THR A 29 0.78 17.09 -21.51
C THR A 29 0.20 16.60 -22.83
N SER A 30 1.03 16.31 -23.83
CA SER A 30 0.56 15.80 -25.14
C SER A 30 -0.12 14.43 -25.06
N TYR A 31 0.31 13.59 -24.10
CA TYR A 31 -0.34 12.30 -23.85
C TYR A 31 -1.65 12.48 -23.10
N CYS A 32 -1.71 13.49 -22.21
CA CYS A 32 -2.93 13.88 -21.53
C CYS A 32 -4.00 14.30 -22.55
N GLU A 33 -3.70 15.22 -23.47
CA GLU A 33 -4.62 15.66 -24.54
C GLU A 33 -5.09 14.50 -25.43
N PHE A 34 -4.18 13.58 -25.80
CA PHE A 34 -4.53 12.38 -26.55
C PHE A 34 -5.53 11.50 -25.79
N MET A 35 -5.28 11.23 -24.50
CA MET A 35 -6.14 10.39 -23.67
C MET A 35 -7.49 11.04 -23.36
N ILE A 36 -7.56 12.38 -23.25
CA ILE A 36 -8.84 13.10 -23.17
C ILE A 36 -9.66 12.84 -24.40
N ASN A 37 -9.10 13.07 -25.59
CA ASN A 37 -9.83 12.91 -26.83
C ASN A 37 -10.28 11.45 -27.04
N LEU A 38 -9.52 10.49 -26.52
CA LEU A 38 -9.88 9.07 -26.55
C LEU A 38 -10.98 8.69 -25.54
N PHE A 39 -11.07 9.40 -24.40
CA PHE A 39 -11.99 9.08 -23.29
C PHE A 39 -12.87 10.27 -22.86
N GLU A 40 -13.19 11.16 -23.82
CA GLU A 40 -13.96 12.38 -23.59
C GLU A 40 -15.37 12.07 -23.04
N LYS A 41 -15.92 10.92 -23.44
CA LYS A 41 -17.19 10.39 -22.96
C LYS A 41 -16.96 9.32 -21.88
N PRO A 42 -17.81 9.27 -20.83
CA PRO A 42 -17.78 8.21 -19.85
C PRO A 42 -17.84 6.85 -20.54
N SER A 43 -16.84 6.00 -20.29
CA SER A 43 -16.72 4.72 -20.99
C SER A 43 -16.34 3.60 -20.02
N TYR A 44 -16.67 2.38 -20.40
CA TYR A 44 -16.25 1.19 -19.66
C TYR A 44 -14.79 0.80 -19.93
N GLY A 45 -14.10 1.46 -20.88
CA GLY A 45 -12.69 1.15 -21.21
C GLY A 45 -11.73 1.47 -20.07
N LEU A 46 -12.01 2.52 -19.29
CA LEU A 46 -11.21 2.92 -18.13
C LEU A 46 -11.61 2.22 -16.82
N THR A 47 -12.80 1.62 -16.79
CA THR A 47 -13.36 0.99 -15.60
C THR A 47 -12.48 -0.14 -15.03
N PRO A 48 -11.90 -1.07 -15.83
CA PRO A 48 -10.98 -2.08 -15.32
C PRO A 48 -9.75 -1.49 -14.64
N PHE A 49 -9.18 -0.42 -15.20
CA PHE A 49 -8.00 0.23 -14.64
C PHE A 49 -8.32 0.91 -13.30
N TYR A 50 -9.45 1.61 -13.22
CA TYR A 50 -9.90 2.20 -11.97
C TYR A 50 -10.21 1.14 -10.91
N TYR A 51 -10.87 0.05 -11.32
CA TYR A 51 -11.18 -1.08 -10.47
C TYR A 51 -9.91 -1.66 -9.85
N PHE A 52 -8.90 -1.98 -10.67
CA PHE A 52 -7.66 -2.55 -10.16
C PHE A 52 -6.89 -1.56 -9.27
N ARG A 53 -6.87 -0.27 -9.62
CA ARG A 53 -6.26 0.77 -8.77
C ARG A 53 -6.85 0.74 -7.36
N ILE A 54 -8.18 0.74 -7.24
CA ILE A 54 -8.87 0.72 -5.96
C ILE A 54 -8.76 -0.64 -5.25
N PHE A 55 -8.78 -1.73 -6.02
CA PHE A 55 -8.52 -3.08 -5.51
C PHE A 55 -7.17 -3.19 -4.80
N PHE A 56 -6.10 -2.70 -5.42
CA PHE A 56 -4.77 -2.73 -4.79
C PHE A 56 -4.69 -1.84 -3.55
N GLN A 57 -5.41 -0.71 -3.52
CA GLN A 57 -5.52 0.13 -2.32
C GLN A 57 -6.21 -0.60 -1.17
N PHE A 58 -7.36 -1.25 -1.40
CA PHE A 58 -8.03 -2.04 -0.36
C PHE A 58 -7.17 -3.21 0.09
N LEU A 59 -6.57 -3.92 -0.85
CA LEU A 59 -5.71 -5.06 -0.56
C LEU A 59 -4.52 -4.64 0.32
N LYS A 60 -3.90 -3.49 0.05
CA LYS A 60 -2.85 -2.89 0.89
C LYS A 60 -3.35 -2.59 2.32
N ILE A 61 -4.56 -2.05 2.46
CA ILE A 61 -5.15 -1.74 3.77
C ILE A 61 -5.34 -3.05 4.57
N ILE A 62 -6.00 -4.04 3.97
CA ILE A 62 -6.32 -5.30 4.64
C ILE A 62 -5.04 -6.08 4.98
N SER A 63 -4.08 -6.20 4.05
CA SER A 63 -2.81 -6.89 4.32
C SER A 63 -2.01 -6.20 5.43
N THR A 64 -2.13 -4.87 5.61
CA THR A 64 -1.50 -4.17 6.73
C THR A 64 -2.14 -4.55 8.06
N VAL A 65 -3.47 -4.64 8.12
CA VAL A 65 -4.21 -5.10 9.30
C VAL A 65 -3.84 -6.54 9.63
N THR A 66 -3.83 -7.44 8.65
CA THR A 66 -3.42 -8.84 8.85
C THR A 66 -2.00 -8.95 9.38
N LEU A 67 -1.06 -8.16 8.85
CA LEU A 67 0.31 -8.14 9.34
C LEU A 67 0.37 -7.72 10.81
N CYS A 68 -0.43 -6.73 11.22
CA CYS A 68 -0.53 -6.32 12.62
C CYS A 68 -1.18 -7.41 13.48
N ALA A 69 -2.22 -8.09 12.99
CA ALA A 69 -2.86 -9.21 13.67
C ALA A 69 -1.90 -10.40 13.87
N ASN A 70 -1.07 -10.69 12.87
CA ASN A 70 -0.01 -11.70 12.94
C ASN A 70 1.00 -11.39 14.05
N ARG A 71 1.40 -10.13 14.20
CA ARG A 71 2.32 -9.71 15.28
C ARG A 71 1.64 -9.64 16.64
N PHE A 72 0.40 -9.19 16.69
CA PHE A 72 -0.39 -9.22 17.92
C PHE A 72 -0.48 -10.64 18.48
N THR A 73 -0.75 -11.61 17.60
CA THR A 73 -0.86 -13.02 17.99
C THR A 73 0.48 -13.66 18.34
N SER A 74 1.60 -13.23 17.76
CA SER A 74 2.95 -13.74 18.12
C SER A 74 3.32 -13.37 19.55
N VAL A 75 2.93 -12.19 20.01
CA VAL A 75 3.18 -11.71 21.38
C VAL A 75 2.14 -12.24 22.38
N PHE A 76 0.89 -12.42 21.97
CA PHE A 76 -0.18 -12.86 22.89
C PHE A 76 -0.21 -14.39 23.10
N LYS A 77 0.04 -15.20 22.06
CA LYS A 77 -0.02 -16.67 22.11
C LYS A 77 1.15 -17.31 21.31
N PRO A 78 2.41 -17.19 21.76
CA PRO A 78 3.58 -17.61 20.99
C PRO A 78 3.57 -19.10 20.61
N THR A 79 3.12 -19.99 21.50
CA THR A 79 3.13 -21.45 21.27
C THR A 79 2.12 -21.91 20.22
N LYS A 80 0.94 -21.28 20.16
CA LYS A 80 -0.12 -21.61 19.19
C LYS A 80 -0.03 -20.78 17.91
N HIS A 81 0.67 -19.66 17.95
CA HIS A 81 0.87 -18.74 16.83
C HIS A 81 1.44 -19.45 15.61
N THR A 82 2.58 -20.12 15.75
CA THR A 82 3.31 -20.67 14.60
C THR A 82 2.55 -21.80 13.91
N GLN A 83 1.82 -22.62 14.67
CA GLN A 83 0.99 -23.69 14.11
C GLN A 83 -0.26 -23.12 13.40
N GLY A 84 -0.96 -22.19 14.04
CA GLY A 84 -2.16 -21.57 13.48
C GLY A 84 -1.87 -20.83 12.18
N TRP A 85 -0.86 -19.96 12.17
CA TRP A 85 -0.54 -19.19 10.96
C TRP A 85 -0.04 -20.09 9.83
N LYS A 86 0.69 -21.17 10.07
CA LYS A 86 1.09 -22.08 8.99
C LYS A 86 -0.09 -22.75 8.28
N ILE A 87 -1.13 -23.12 9.03
CA ILE A 87 -2.32 -23.79 8.49
C ILE A 87 -3.24 -22.79 7.77
N TYR A 88 -3.49 -21.64 8.39
CA TYR A 88 -4.47 -20.69 7.89
C TYR A 88 -3.92 -19.62 6.95
N LEU A 89 -2.60 -19.52 6.75
CA LEU A 89 -2.01 -18.47 5.92
C LEU A 89 -2.62 -18.38 4.52
N CYS A 90 -2.77 -19.52 3.83
CA CYS A 90 -3.34 -19.51 2.48
C CYS A 90 -4.79 -19.03 2.48
N HIS A 91 -5.60 -19.46 3.46
CA HIS A 91 -6.98 -19.02 3.61
C HIS A 91 -7.07 -17.52 3.90
N VAL A 92 -6.19 -17.00 4.75
CA VAL A 92 -6.10 -15.56 5.04
C VAL A 92 -5.76 -14.80 3.76
N VAL A 93 -4.73 -15.21 3.01
CA VAL A 93 -4.35 -14.55 1.76
C VAL A 93 -5.48 -14.56 0.72
N ILE A 94 -6.15 -15.70 0.54
CA ILE A 94 -7.30 -15.81 -0.38
C ILE A 94 -8.43 -14.88 0.09
N SER A 95 -8.72 -14.84 1.40
CA SER A 95 -9.75 -13.97 1.95
C SER A 95 -9.44 -12.49 1.74
N GLU A 96 -8.17 -12.06 1.87
CA GLU A 96 -7.75 -10.68 1.61
C GLU A 96 -8.05 -10.26 0.16
N ILE A 97 -7.73 -11.14 -0.79
CA ILE A 97 -7.97 -10.92 -2.22
C ILE A 97 -9.48 -10.84 -2.49
N LEU A 98 -10.27 -11.79 -1.98
CA LEU A 98 -11.72 -11.82 -2.19
C LEU A 98 -12.42 -10.60 -1.57
N ILE A 99 -12.05 -10.22 -0.35
CA ILE A 99 -12.62 -9.04 0.32
C ILE A 99 -12.27 -7.76 -0.44
N SER A 100 -11.03 -7.62 -0.90
CA SER A 100 -10.60 -6.45 -1.68
C SER A 100 -11.33 -6.37 -3.03
N ALA A 101 -11.55 -7.52 -3.68
CA ALA A 101 -12.32 -7.60 -4.92
C ALA A 101 -13.77 -7.18 -4.71
N LEU A 102 -14.41 -7.68 -3.64
CA LEU A 102 -15.78 -7.34 -3.28
C LEU A 102 -15.95 -5.84 -3.01
N PHE A 103 -15.03 -5.25 -2.24
CA PHE A 103 -15.08 -3.82 -1.90
C PHE A 103 -14.84 -2.90 -3.10
N SER A 104 -14.21 -3.39 -4.16
CA SER A 104 -13.97 -2.63 -5.39
C SER A 104 -15.11 -2.72 -6.40
N THR A 105 -16.08 -3.63 -6.20
CA THR A 105 -17.21 -3.84 -7.12
C THR A 105 -18.08 -2.62 -7.42
N PRO A 106 -18.27 -1.61 -6.53
CA PRO A 106 -19.07 -0.43 -6.86
C PRO A 106 -18.54 0.38 -8.05
N ILE A 107 -17.28 0.17 -8.46
CA ILE A 107 -16.71 0.81 -9.65
C ILE A 107 -17.24 0.18 -10.94
N LEU A 108 -17.53 -1.12 -10.91
CA LEU A 108 -17.98 -1.86 -12.08
C LEU A 108 -19.42 -1.51 -12.49
N THR A 109 -20.18 -0.87 -11.60
CA THR A 109 -21.59 -0.52 -11.85
C THR A 109 -21.78 0.75 -12.68
N GLY A 110 -20.72 1.50 -12.96
CA GLY A 110 -20.78 2.75 -13.69
C GLY A 110 -19.59 2.94 -14.64
N PRO A 111 -19.76 3.72 -15.73
CA PRO A 111 -18.66 4.08 -16.60
C PRO A 111 -17.67 5.00 -15.87
N SER A 112 -16.38 4.81 -16.15
CA SER A 112 -15.31 5.67 -15.64
C SER A 112 -14.99 6.77 -16.65
N PHE A 113 -14.54 7.92 -16.15
CA PHE A 113 -14.15 9.07 -16.96
C PHE A 113 -12.93 9.76 -16.36
N ILE A 114 -12.21 10.50 -17.20
CA ILE A 114 -11.07 11.30 -16.78
C ILE A 114 -11.52 12.75 -16.71
N TYR A 115 -11.32 13.35 -15.55
CA TYR A 115 -11.52 14.77 -15.33
C TYR A 115 -10.15 15.43 -15.17
N ILE A 116 -9.89 16.51 -15.91
CA ILE A 116 -8.62 17.23 -15.80
C ILE A 116 -8.85 18.57 -15.14
N HIS A 117 -8.03 18.81 -14.12
CA HIS A 117 -7.95 20.10 -13.47
C HIS A 117 -6.49 20.56 -13.49
N GLN A 118 -6.21 21.68 -14.17
CA GLN A 118 -4.88 22.30 -14.24
C GLN A 118 -3.75 21.27 -14.48
N ASN A 119 -3.82 20.53 -15.60
CA ASN A 119 -2.87 19.49 -16.02
C ASN A 119 -2.77 18.24 -15.12
N GLN A 120 -3.67 18.06 -14.16
CA GLN A 120 -3.78 16.82 -13.40
C GLN A 120 -4.96 16.00 -13.88
N ALA A 121 -4.69 14.79 -14.38
CA ALA A 121 -5.72 13.81 -14.72
C ALA A 121 -6.21 13.13 -13.45
N GLN A 122 -7.52 13.21 -13.21
CA GLN A 122 -8.22 12.48 -12.16
C GLN A 122 -9.18 11.48 -12.76
N LEU A 123 -9.14 10.26 -12.23
CA LEU A 123 -10.01 9.19 -12.69
C LEU A 123 -11.18 9.07 -11.74
N ASN A 124 -12.37 9.32 -12.28
CA ASN A 124 -13.64 9.29 -11.57
C ASN A 124 -14.58 8.31 -12.27
N TYR A 125 -15.70 8.01 -11.61
CA TYR A 125 -16.73 7.13 -12.16
C TYR A 125 -18.10 7.72 -11.88
N ILE A 126 -19.06 7.42 -12.75
CA ILE A 126 -20.43 7.84 -12.55
C ILE A 126 -21.04 6.98 -11.44
N HIS A 127 -21.49 7.64 -10.39
CA HIS A 127 -22.17 6.98 -9.28
C HIS A 127 -23.59 6.57 -9.70
N THR A 128 -23.79 5.29 -9.99
CA THR A 128 -25.13 4.73 -10.21
C THR A 128 -25.95 4.66 -8.91
N ILE A 129 -25.26 4.60 -7.76
CA ILE A 129 -25.87 4.56 -6.42
C ILE A 129 -25.30 5.72 -5.58
N PRO A 130 -26.10 6.75 -5.26
CA PRO A 130 -25.61 7.99 -4.66
C PRO A 130 -25.06 7.84 -3.22
N TYR A 131 -25.50 6.81 -2.48
CA TYR A 131 -25.08 6.56 -1.10
C TYR A 131 -23.75 5.81 -0.96
N PHE A 132 -23.27 5.14 -2.01
CA PHE A 132 -22.08 4.27 -1.95
C PHE A 132 -20.85 4.92 -2.62
N ARG A 133 -20.38 6.05 -2.06
CA ARG A 133 -19.09 6.61 -2.48
C ARG A 133 -17.95 5.73 -1.97
N ILE A 134 -17.21 5.13 -2.90
CA ILE A 134 -16.00 4.33 -2.64
C ILE A 134 -15.01 5.03 -1.70
N THR A 135 -14.90 6.36 -1.79
CA THR A 135 -14.05 7.20 -0.94
C THR A 135 -14.48 7.14 0.53
N SER A 136 -15.78 7.19 0.81
CA SER A 136 -16.31 7.09 2.18
C SER A 136 -16.04 5.72 2.79
N PHE A 137 -16.23 4.66 2.00
CA PHE A 137 -15.94 3.30 2.43
C PHE A 137 -14.44 3.08 2.71
N ARG A 138 -13.58 3.65 1.87
CA ARG A 138 -12.12 3.65 2.09
C ARG A 138 -11.74 4.39 3.37
N ILE A 139 -12.32 5.56 3.63
CA ILE A 139 -12.09 6.30 4.88
C ILE A 139 -12.50 5.44 6.09
N PHE A 140 -13.69 4.85 6.06
CA PHE A 140 -14.16 3.97 7.13
C PHE A 140 -13.17 2.83 7.42
N LEU A 141 -12.75 2.10 6.38
CA LEU A 141 -11.77 1.02 6.52
C LEU A 141 -10.42 1.52 7.03
N MET A 142 -9.94 2.67 6.56
CA MET A 142 -8.68 3.25 7.02
C MET A 142 -8.74 3.65 8.50
N VAL A 143 -9.84 4.24 8.97
CA VAL A 143 -10.05 4.59 10.39
C VAL A 143 -10.05 3.32 11.25
N SER A 144 -10.84 2.32 10.89
CA SER A 144 -10.89 1.04 11.64
C SER A 144 -9.53 0.34 11.66
N SER A 145 -8.82 0.36 10.53
CA SER A 145 -7.48 -0.21 10.41
C SER A 145 -6.48 0.53 11.29
N LEU A 146 -6.50 1.86 11.28
CA LEU A 146 -5.59 2.68 12.09
C LEU A 146 -5.82 2.43 13.58
N PHE A 147 -7.08 2.37 14.03
CA PHE A 147 -7.41 2.02 15.41
C PHE A 147 -6.82 0.66 15.81
N PHE A 148 -6.99 -0.36 14.97
CA PHE A 148 -6.43 -1.69 15.21
C PHE A 148 -4.89 -1.68 15.23
N ILE A 149 -4.25 -0.95 14.32
CA ILE A 149 -2.78 -0.82 14.26
C ILE A 149 -2.25 -0.19 15.54
N ILE A 150 -2.85 0.90 16.02
CA ILE A 150 -2.44 1.60 17.24
C ILE A 150 -2.60 0.68 18.46
N LEU A 151 -3.74 -0.02 18.57
CA LEU A 151 -3.98 -0.97 19.65
C LEU A 151 -2.99 -2.14 19.62
N SER A 152 -2.73 -2.70 18.45
CA SER A 152 -1.72 -3.75 18.25
C SER A 152 -0.32 -3.26 18.64
N LEU A 153 0.07 -2.05 18.25
CA LEU A 153 1.35 -1.44 18.59
C LEU A 153 1.50 -1.28 20.11
N PHE A 154 0.49 -0.72 20.78
CA PHE A 154 0.51 -0.51 22.22
C PHE A 154 0.70 -1.81 23.00
N ILE A 155 -0.04 -2.86 22.62
CA ILE A 155 0.03 -4.17 23.30
C ILE A 155 1.37 -4.87 23.02
N THR A 156 1.87 -4.78 21.78
CA THR A 156 3.16 -5.36 21.39
C THR A 156 4.31 -4.70 22.16
N LEU A 157 4.30 -3.36 22.25
CA LEU A 157 5.27 -2.58 23.03
C LEU A 157 5.24 -2.93 24.52
N SER A 158 4.04 -3.06 25.10
CA SER A 158 3.86 -3.39 26.52
C SER A 158 4.44 -4.75 26.91
N LYS A 159 4.52 -5.69 25.97
CA LYS A 159 4.97 -7.07 26.22
C LYS A 159 6.37 -7.38 25.66
N ILE A 160 7.00 -6.44 24.94
CA ILE A 160 8.30 -6.66 24.28
C ILE A 160 9.44 -6.93 25.27
N SER A 161 9.33 -6.42 26.51
CA SER A 161 10.33 -6.61 27.57
C SER A 161 10.48 -8.07 28.01
N LYS A 162 9.48 -8.91 27.72
CA LYS A 162 9.47 -10.34 28.07
C LYS A 162 10.13 -11.23 27.01
N LEU A 163 10.54 -10.67 25.87
CA LEU A 163 11.21 -11.41 24.80
C LEU A 163 12.73 -11.51 25.05
N SER A 164 13.34 -12.59 24.55
CA SER A 164 14.79 -12.74 24.58
C SER A 164 15.49 -11.62 23.79
N ALA A 165 16.72 -11.27 24.17
CA ALA A 165 17.45 -10.13 23.60
C ALA A 165 17.56 -10.17 22.06
N ASN A 166 17.76 -11.36 21.49
CA ASN A 166 17.85 -11.57 20.04
C ASN A 166 16.49 -11.34 19.33
N MET A 167 15.40 -11.85 19.92
CA MET A 167 14.05 -11.67 19.37
C MET A 167 13.58 -10.22 19.53
N ARG A 168 13.93 -9.57 20.64
CA ARG A 168 13.62 -8.17 20.93
C ARG A 168 14.16 -7.23 19.85
N LYS A 169 15.39 -7.44 19.35
CA LYS A 169 15.97 -6.59 18.29
C LYS A 169 15.18 -6.67 16.98
N LEU A 170 14.76 -7.87 16.59
CA LEU A 170 13.95 -8.08 15.39
C LEU A 170 12.57 -7.44 15.57
N GLU A 171 11.95 -7.63 16.74
CA GLU A 171 10.63 -7.10 17.05
C GLU A 171 10.63 -5.56 17.06
N ILE A 172 11.66 -4.91 17.63
CA ILE A 172 11.82 -3.45 17.62
C ILE A 172 11.91 -2.93 16.18
N SER A 173 12.74 -3.56 15.33
CA SER A 173 12.87 -3.15 13.93
C SER A 173 11.52 -3.22 13.18
N MET A 174 10.76 -4.27 13.47
CA MET A 174 9.41 -4.45 12.95
C MET A 174 8.42 -3.42 13.48
N ILE A 175 8.49 -3.04 14.76
CA ILE A 175 7.64 -1.99 15.34
C ILE A 175 7.94 -0.63 14.70
N MET A 176 9.21 -0.25 14.57
CA MET A 176 9.59 1.00 13.90
C MET A 176 9.08 1.06 12.46
N SER A 177 9.13 -0.09 11.77
CA SER A 177 8.53 -0.24 10.44
C SER A 177 7.02 0.05 10.43
N THR A 178 6.28 -0.45 11.42
CA THR A 178 4.83 -0.21 11.53
C THR A 178 4.51 1.22 11.92
N ILE A 179 5.32 1.86 12.78
CA ILE A 179 5.17 3.27 13.12
C ILE A 179 5.30 4.13 11.86
N PHE A 180 6.34 3.90 11.05
CA PHE A 180 6.52 4.62 9.79
C PHE A 180 5.34 4.41 8.83
N LEU A 181 4.85 3.19 8.70
CA LEU A 181 3.66 2.89 7.89
C LEU A 181 2.40 3.59 8.43
N SER A 182 2.23 3.66 9.75
CA SER A 182 1.08 4.29 10.38
C SER A 182 1.04 5.81 10.13
N LEU A 183 2.21 6.47 10.05
CA LEU A 183 2.30 7.88 9.65
C LEU A 183 1.74 8.10 8.23
N GLY A 184 2.05 7.20 7.30
CA GLY A 184 1.48 7.24 5.95
C GLY A 184 -0.03 7.05 5.93
N PHE A 185 -0.54 6.13 6.74
CA PHE A 185 -1.98 5.94 6.91
C PHE A 185 -2.68 7.20 7.44
N VAL A 186 -2.11 7.84 8.48
CA VAL A 186 -2.66 9.07 9.06
C VAL A 186 -2.66 10.19 8.02
N PHE A 187 -1.54 10.39 7.33
CA PHE A 187 -1.43 11.44 6.32
C PHE A 187 -2.43 11.25 5.16
N GLN A 188 -2.55 10.03 4.63
CA GLN A 188 -3.53 9.70 3.60
C GLN A 188 -4.98 9.85 4.09
N LEU A 189 -5.25 9.52 5.35
CA LEU A 189 -6.58 9.62 5.94
C LEU A 189 -7.03 11.08 6.08
N ILE A 190 -6.18 11.95 6.61
CA ILE A 190 -6.46 13.39 6.75
C ILE A 190 -6.81 13.98 5.39
N LEU A 191 -5.98 13.74 4.37
CA LEU A 191 -6.21 14.25 3.02
C LEU A 191 -7.48 13.64 2.40
N SER A 192 -7.75 12.36 2.61
CA SER A 192 -8.99 11.74 2.12
C SER A 192 -10.26 12.33 2.76
N ILE A 193 -10.22 12.66 4.05
CA ILE A 193 -11.33 13.31 4.75
C ILE A 193 -11.54 14.72 4.19
N LEU A 194 -10.46 15.49 4.05
CA LEU A 194 -10.52 16.84 3.50
C LEU A 194 -11.12 16.86 2.08
N VAL A 195 -10.82 15.87 1.21
CA VAL A 195 -11.40 15.77 -0.14
C VAL A 195 -12.92 15.63 -0.07
N VAL A 196 -13.44 14.91 0.92
CA VAL A 196 -14.88 14.65 1.06
C VAL A 196 -15.60 15.82 1.73
N THR A 197 -14.94 16.54 2.64
CA THR A 197 -15.57 17.60 3.44
C THR A 197 -15.51 18.99 2.79
N VAL A 198 -14.59 19.23 1.86
CA VAL A 198 -14.48 20.54 1.20
C VAL A 198 -15.68 20.75 0.26
N PRO A 199 -16.49 21.81 0.45
CA PRO A 199 -17.64 22.09 -0.40
C PRO A 199 -17.20 22.57 -1.78
N GLU A 200 -18.02 22.30 -2.80
CA GLU A 200 -17.75 22.67 -4.19
C GLU A 200 -17.53 24.19 -4.35
N ASP A 201 -18.28 25.00 -3.59
CA ASP A 201 -18.14 26.47 -3.59
C ASP A 201 -16.73 26.94 -3.19
N PHE A 202 -16.08 26.25 -2.24
CA PHE A 202 -14.72 26.56 -1.83
C PHE A 202 -13.69 26.18 -2.91
N THR A 203 -13.94 25.08 -3.63
CA THR A 203 -13.06 24.65 -4.73
C THR A 203 -13.10 25.63 -5.91
N LEU A 204 -14.27 26.25 -6.15
CA LEU A 204 -14.44 27.28 -7.17
C LEU A 204 -13.84 28.62 -6.75
N ALA A 205 -13.94 28.97 -5.47
CA ALA A 205 -13.41 30.23 -4.93
C ALA A 205 -11.87 30.25 -4.82
N HIS A 206 -11.23 29.09 -4.58
CA HIS A 206 -9.79 28.97 -4.38
C HIS A 206 -9.17 27.81 -5.19
N PRO A 207 -9.11 27.93 -6.53
CA PRO A 207 -8.61 26.86 -7.39
C PRO A 207 -7.14 26.50 -7.11
N ASP A 208 -6.30 27.49 -6.78
CA ASP A 208 -4.86 27.26 -6.51
C ASP A 208 -4.64 26.43 -5.24
N ILE A 209 -5.43 26.68 -4.19
CA ILE A 209 -5.36 25.93 -2.93
C ILE A 209 -5.85 24.50 -3.16
N PHE A 210 -6.92 24.35 -3.93
CA PHE A 210 -7.46 23.05 -4.29
C PHE A 210 -6.46 22.22 -5.11
N TRP A 211 -5.72 22.83 -6.03
CA TRP A 211 -4.67 22.16 -6.79
C TRP A 211 -3.55 21.60 -5.90
N TRP A 212 -3.01 22.41 -4.99
CA TRP A 212 -2.01 21.94 -4.02
C TRP A 212 -2.52 20.78 -3.17
N PHE A 213 -3.80 20.84 -2.82
CA PHE A 213 -4.47 19.80 -2.06
C PHE A 213 -4.61 18.49 -2.86
N LEU A 214 -4.95 18.55 -4.14
CA LEU A 214 -4.99 17.38 -5.03
C LEU A 214 -3.62 16.73 -5.18
N ILE A 215 -2.56 17.54 -5.33
CA ILE A 215 -1.18 17.06 -5.36
C ILE A 215 -0.79 16.40 -4.05
N ALA A 216 -1.11 17.03 -2.92
CA ALA A 216 -0.82 16.48 -1.60
C ALA A 216 -1.50 15.12 -1.42
N ASN A 217 -2.77 14.99 -1.81
CA ASN A 217 -3.51 13.73 -1.76
C ASN A 217 -2.90 12.66 -2.67
N GLN A 218 -2.41 13.03 -3.85
CA GLN A 218 -1.72 12.08 -4.73
C GLN A 218 -0.39 11.63 -4.12
N LEU A 219 0.45 12.56 -3.64
CA LEU A 219 1.72 12.23 -2.99
C LEU A 219 1.53 11.37 -1.75
N ALA A 220 0.47 11.63 -0.98
CA ALA A 220 0.12 10.80 0.17
C ALA A 220 -0.24 9.37 -0.24
N CYS A 221 -0.98 9.22 -1.34
CA CYS A 221 -1.37 7.91 -1.87
C CYS A 221 -0.14 7.15 -2.34
N ASP A 222 0.80 7.84 -2.96
CA ASP A 222 2.05 7.27 -3.48
C ASP A 222 2.96 6.83 -2.35
N TYR A 223 3.16 7.71 -1.37
CA TYR A 223 3.90 7.39 -0.17
C TYR A 223 3.28 6.19 0.54
N TYR A 224 1.96 6.17 0.68
CA TYR A 224 1.23 5.05 1.27
C TYR A 224 1.48 3.73 0.51
N MET A 225 1.39 3.74 -0.82
CA MET A 225 1.56 2.54 -1.63
C MET A 225 3.01 2.09 -1.74
N ILE A 226 4.00 2.98 -1.67
CA ILE A 226 5.43 2.67 -1.86
C ILE A 226 6.18 2.50 -0.51
N SER A 227 5.63 3.00 0.59
CA SER A 227 6.27 2.93 1.93
C SER A 227 6.60 1.50 2.38
N GLY A 228 5.82 0.49 1.97
CA GLY A 228 6.02 -0.91 2.33
C GLY A 228 7.42 -1.45 1.97
N PRO A 229 7.78 -1.46 0.67
CA PRO A 229 9.12 -1.83 0.20
C PRO A 229 10.25 -0.97 0.80
N ILE A 230 10.07 0.36 0.90
CA ILE A 230 11.09 1.27 1.45
C ILE A 230 11.44 0.88 2.89
N VAL A 231 10.42 0.67 3.71
CA VAL A 231 10.55 0.25 5.10
C VAL A 231 11.25 -1.10 5.19
N LEU A 232 10.92 -2.04 4.32
CA LEU A 232 11.55 -3.36 4.31
C LEU A 232 13.06 -3.27 4.02
N ILE A 233 13.48 -2.44 3.06
CA ILE A 233 14.90 -2.23 2.72
C ILE A 233 15.66 -1.56 3.87
N ILE A 234 15.04 -0.56 4.53
CA ILE A 234 15.67 0.17 5.63
C ILE A 234 15.84 -0.74 6.86
N PHE A 235 14.80 -1.47 7.24
CA PHE A 235 14.71 -2.15 8.53
C PHE A 235 15.07 -3.65 8.48
N ASN A 236 15.08 -4.29 7.31
CA ASN A 236 15.45 -5.70 7.18
C ASN A 236 16.90 -5.86 6.71
N ARG A 237 17.81 -6.10 7.67
CA ARG A 237 19.23 -6.32 7.41
C ARG A 237 19.49 -7.51 6.48
N ASN A 238 18.74 -8.60 6.60
CA ASN A 238 18.96 -9.82 5.80
C ASN A 238 18.60 -9.58 4.33
N ILE A 239 17.53 -8.83 4.07
CA ILE A 239 17.11 -8.48 2.71
C ILE A 239 18.07 -7.46 2.11
N ARG A 240 18.50 -6.47 2.91
CA ARG A 240 19.53 -5.52 2.51
C ARG A 240 20.81 -6.25 2.10
N GLU A 241 21.31 -7.17 2.92
CA GLU A 241 22.51 -7.95 2.60
C GLU A 241 22.33 -8.83 1.35
N SER A 242 21.14 -9.36 1.09
CA SER A 242 20.84 -10.10 -0.15
C SER A 242 20.86 -9.20 -1.40
N ILE A 243 20.17 -8.06 -1.36
CA ILE A 243 20.11 -7.08 -2.46
C ILE A 243 21.52 -6.51 -2.74
N PHE A 244 22.24 -6.10 -1.71
CA PHE A 244 23.57 -5.51 -1.86
C PHE A 244 24.69 -6.55 -2.10
N ARG A 245 24.47 -7.84 -1.81
CA ARG A 245 25.36 -8.93 -2.26
C ARG A 245 25.27 -9.16 -3.76
N CYS A 246 24.08 -9.07 -4.37
CA CYS A 246 23.98 -9.11 -5.83
C CYS A 246 24.73 -7.95 -6.50
N CYS A 247 24.82 -6.80 -5.81
CA CYS A 247 25.58 -5.64 -6.29
C CYS A 247 27.07 -5.66 -5.90
N SER A 248 27.52 -6.59 -5.04
CA SER A 248 28.92 -6.67 -4.60
C SER A 248 29.66 -7.71 -5.45
N LYS A 249 30.67 -7.25 -6.19
CA LYS A 249 31.53 -8.05 -7.09
C LYS A 249 31.91 -9.43 -6.51
N PRO A 250 32.03 -10.48 -7.35
CA PRO A 250 32.43 -11.80 -6.89
C PRO A 250 33.79 -11.72 -6.20
N ARG A 251 33.83 -12.15 -4.93
CA ARG A 251 35.08 -12.35 -4.20
C ARG A 251 35.90 -13.36 -4.99
N LYS A 252 37.06 -12.95 -5.53
CA LYS A 252 38.03 -13.88 -6.12
C LYS A 252 38.28 -15.01 -5.11
N PRO A 253 38.26 -16.29 -5.53
CA PRO A 253 38.56 -17.39 -4.63
C PRO A 253 39.98 -17.20 -4.09
N SER A 254 40.10 -17.19 -2.75
CA SER A 254 41.39 -17.16 -2.09
C SER A 254 42.12 -18.48 -2.38
N ARG A 255 43.34 -18.37 -2.89
CA ARG A 255 44.21 -19.43 -3.41
C ARG A 255 44.84 -20.25 -2.27
N ALA A 256 44.05 -20.66 -1.28
CA ALA A 256 44.51 -21.28 -0.03
C ALA A 256 43.97 -22.70 0.23
N GLN A 257 43.45 -23.39 -0.78
CA GLN A 257 42.96 -24.78 -0.66
C GLN A 257 43.52 -25.74 -1.74
N VAL A 258 44.68 -25.44 -2.33
CA VAL A 258 45.27 -26.32 -3.36
C VAL A 258 46.34 -27.28 -2.82
N ASN A 259 46.84 -27.14 -1.59
CA ASN A 259 48.03 -27.91 -1.16
C ASN A 259 47.80 -28.94 -0.05
N THR A 260 46.58 -29.44 0.17
CA THR A 260 46.35 -30.57 1.12
C THR A 260 45.80 -31.84 0.48
N LEU A 261 45.96 -31.98 -0.84
CA LEU A 261 45.61 -33.21 -1.56
C LEU A 261 46.65 -33.53 -2.65
N THR A 262 47.92 -33.72 -2.26
CA THR A 262 48.89 -34.55 -3.01
C THR A 262 50.07 -34.89 -2.12
N GLY A 263 50.31 -36.18 -1.91
CA GLY A 263 51.63 -36.75 -1.59
C GLY A 263 52.02 -36.78 -0.13
#